data_AF-A0A1A8A215-F1
#
_entry.id   AF-A0A1A8A215-F1
#
_cell.length_a   1.000
_cell.length_b   1.000
_cell.length_c   1.000
_cell.angle_alpha   90.00
_cell.angle_beta   90.00
_cell.angle_gamma   90.00
#
_symmetry.space_group_name_H-M   'P 1'
#
loop_
_entity.id
_entity.type
_entity.pdbx_description
1 polymer ?
#
loop_
_entity_poly.entity_id
_entity_poly.type
_entity_poly.pdbx_seq_one_letter_code
_entity_poly.pdbx_strand_id
1 'polypeptide(L)'
;MLLLCHWDGCLQFLVPMLQDFPPDCWVTRNKMVNDTWGQQYSYALFKAMSHMLCIGYGLYPPIGMGDVWLTILSMIVGATCFAMFVGHATALIQSLDSSRRQ
;
A
#
# COMPACT_ATOMS: atom_id res chain seq x y z
N MET A 1 0.54 11.34 -1.55
CA MET A 1 0.24 10.12 -0.79
C MET A 1 -0.83 9.28 -1.48
N LEU A 2 -2.06 9.80 -1.69
CA LEU A 2 -3.16 9.03 -2.29
C LEU A 2 -2.85 8.46 -3.68
N LEU A 3 -2.21 9.23 -4.56
CA LEU A 3 -1.83 8.75 -5.90
C LEU A 3 -0.83 7.57 -5.84
N LEU A 4 0.16 7.66 -4.94
CA LEU A 4 1.13 6.58 -4.75
C LEU A 4 0.46 5.33 -4.18
N CYS A 5 -0.47 5.48 -3.23
CA CYS A 5 -1.26 4.37 -2.71
C CYS A 5 -2.11 3.70 -3.80
N HIS A 6 -2.70 4.50 -4.71
CA HIS A 6 -3.44 4.00 -5.85
C HIS A 6 -2.55 3.20 -6.81
N TRP A 7 -1.38 3.74 -7.16
CA TRP A 7 -0.42 3.05 -8.04
C TRP A 7 0.12 1.77 -7.41
N ASP A 8 0.44 1.80 -6.12
CA ASP A 8 0.89 0.62 -5.38
C ASP A 8 -0.19 -0.46 -5.35
N GLY A 9 -1.45 -0.10 -5.08
CA GLY A 9 -2.58 -1.04 -5.13
C GLY A 9 -2.76 -1.65 -6.52
N CYS A 10 -2.74 -0.83 -7.58
CA CYS A 10 -2.81 -1.31 -8.95
C CYS A 10 -1.64 -2.26 -9.29
N LEU A 11 -0.42 -1.93 -8.86
CA LEU A 11 0.77 -2.75 -9.11
C LEU A 11 0.72 -4.09 -8.35
N GLN A 12 0.21 -4.10 -7.11
CA GLN A 12 0.01 -5.32 -6.33
C GLN A 12 -1.01 -6.29 -6.94
N PHE A 13 -1.97 -5.80 -7.74
CA PHE A 13 -2.89 -6.65 -8.50
C PHE A 13 -2.35 -6.99 -9.90
N LEU A 14 -1.66 -6.05 -10.55
CA LEU A 14 -1.11 -6.21 -11.89
C LEU A 14 -0.07 -7.34 -11.98
N VAL A 15 0.82 -7.47 -11.02
CA VAL A 15 1.87 -8.50 -11.09
C VAL A 15 1.31 -9.93 -11.03
N PRO A 16 0.41 -10.29 -10.10
CA PRO A 16 -0.29 -11.57 -10.15
C PRO A 16 -1.07 -11.78 -11.45
N MET A 17 -1.68 -10.72 -12.01
CA MET A 17 -2.41 -10.79 -13.28
C MET A 17 -1.49 -11.12 -14.46
N LEU A 18 -0.26 -10.58 -14.49
CA LEU A 18 0.74 -10.90 -15.52
C LEU A 18 1.34 -12.31 -15.39
N GLN A 19 1.16 -12.95 -14.24
CA GLN A 19 1.61 -14.32 -13.95
C GLN A 19 0.48 -15.35 -14.04
N ASP A 20 -0.67 -15.00 -14.64
CA ASP A 20 -1.87 -15.83 -14.72
C ASP A 20 -2.37 -16.33 -13.34
N PHE A 21 -2.28 -15.48 -12.31
CA PHE A 21 -2.74 -15.74 -10.94
C PHE A 21 -2.20 -17.04 -10.33
N PRO A 22 -0.90 -17.12 -10.03
CA PRO A 22 -0.29 -18.35 -9.51
C PRO A 22 -0.91 -18.75 -8.15
N PRO A 23 -0.87 -20.04 -7.77
CA PRO A 23 -1.61 -20.55 -6.61
C PRO A 23 -1.15 -19.97 -5.27
N ASP A 24 0.07 -19.45 -5.20
CA ASP A 24 0.70 -18.86 -4.04
C ASP A 24 0.50 -17.34 -3.92
N CYS A 25 -0.13 -16.69 -4.91
CA CYS A 25 -0.44 -15.26 -4.84
C CYS A 25 -1.63 -14.95 -3.92
N TRP A 26 -1.66 -13.72 -3.41
CA TRP A 26 -2.69 -13.24 -2.50
C TRP A 26 -4.10 -13.29 -3.12
N VAL A 27 -4.25 -13.07 -4.43
CA VAL A 27 -5.55 -13.07 -5.12
C VAL A 27 -6.17 -14.48 -5.12
N THR A 28 -5.38 -15.49 -5.51
CA THR A 28 -5.82 -16.89 -5.55
C THR A 28 -6.07 -17.44 -4.15
N ARG A 29 -5.22 -17.11 -3.18
CA ARG A 29 -5.38 -17.53 -1.79
C ARG A 29 -6.63 -16.95 -1.13
N ASN A 30 -6.97 -15.71 -1.47
CA ASN A 30 -8.20 -15.07 -1.00
C ASN A 30 -9.44 -15.52 -1.79
N LYS A 31 -9.27 -16.36 -2.83
CA LYS A 31 -10.33 -16.83 -3.74
C LYS A 31 -11.06 -15.71 -4.48
N MET A 32 -10.35 -14.62 -4.80
CA MET A 32 -10.94 -13.40 -5.40
C MET A 32 -10.65 -13.26 -6.90
N VAL A 33 -10.15 -14.30 -7.57
CA VAL A 33 -9.81 -14.26 -9.00
C VAL A 33 -11.03 -13.94 -9.88
N ASN A 34 -12.21 -14.47 -9.51
CA ASN A 34 -13.46 -14.32 -10.26
C ASN A 34 -14.41 -13.26 -9.65
N ASP A 35 -13.95 -12.47 -8.68
CA ASP A 35 -14.75 -11.42 -8.07
C ASP A 35 -14.87 -10.19 -9.00
N THR A 36 -15.79 -9.28 -8.67
CA THR A 36 -15.94 -8.05 -9.45
C THR A 36 -14.67 -7.19 -9.37
N TRP A 37 -14.36 -6.48 -10.46
CA TRP A 37 -13.19 -5.59 -10.54
C TRP A 37 -13.16 -4.57 -9.39
N GLY A 38 -14.33 -4.10 -8.95
CA GLY A 38 -14.46 -3.16 -7.84
C GLY A 38 -14.04 -3.77 -6.50
N GLN A 39 -14.37 -5.04 -6.23
CA GLN A 39 -13.92 -5.74 -5.03
C GLN A 39 -12.42 -6.01 -5.07
N GLN A 40 -11.90 -6.50 -6.20
CA GLN A 40 -10.47 -6.75 -6.40
C GLN A 40 -9.64 -5.48 -6.20
N TYR A 41 -10.05 -4.38 -6.84
CA TYR A 41 -9.40 -3.09 -6.71
C TYR A 41 -9.47 -2.55 -5.27
N SER A 42 -10.64 -2.62 -4.64
CA SER A 42 -10.80 -2.16 -3.25
C SER A 42 -9.90 -2.92 -2.29
N TYR A 43 -9.75 -4.24 -2.50
CA TYR A 43 -8.87 -5.07 -1.67
C TYR A 43 -7.39 -4.77 -1.93
N ALA A 44 -7.00 -4.60 -3.19
CA ALA A 44 -5.64 -4.23 -3.55
C ALA A 44 -5.25 -2.85 -2.98
N LEU A 45 -6.17 -1.88 -3.04
CA LEU A 45 -6.01 -0.56 -2.45
C LEU A 45 -5.93 -0.63 -0.91
N PHE A 46 -6.77 -1.44 -0.27
CA PHE A 46 -6.72 -1.69 1.17
C PHE A 46 -5.36 -2.27 1.59
N LYS A 47 -4.84 -3.23 0.83
CA LYS A 47 -3.52 -3.83 1.08
C LYS A 47 -2.39 -2.79 0.96
N ALA A 48 -2.38 -2.02 -0.13
CA ALA A 48 -1.41 -0.93 -0.33
C ALA A 48 -1.48 0.17 0.75
N MET A 49 -2.69 0.58 1.13
CA MET A 49 -2.89 1.58 2.18
C MET A 49 -2.41 1.08 3.54
N SER A 50 -2.62 -0.20 3.83
CA SER A 50 -2.17 -0.84 5.07
C SER A 50 -0.64 -0.86 5.17
N HIS A 51 0.08 -1.03 4.05
CA HIS A 51 1.53 -0.86 4.01
C HIS A 51 1.94 0.61 4.19
N MET A 52 1.25 1.55 3.53
CA MET A 52 1.56 2.98 3.61
C MET A 52 1.41 3.56 5.02
N LEU A 53 0.40 3.11 5.75
CA LEU A 53 0.12 3.55 7.12
C LEU A 53 0.77 2.67 8.20
N CYS A 54 1.65 1.75 7.79
CA CYS A 54 2.35 0.82 8.69
C CYS A 54 1.42 -0.03 9.58
N ILE A 55 0.28 -0.46 9.04
CA ILE A 55 -0.75 -1.25 9.76
C ILE A 55 -0.51 -2.75 9.60
N GLY A 56 -0.30 -3.25 8.37
CA GLY A 56 -0.19 -4.69 8.11
C GLY A 56 -0.40 -5.11 6.66
N TYR A 57 -0.54 -6.42 6.43
CA TYR A 57 -0.40 -7.09 5.11
C TYR A 57 -1.73 -7.49 4.42
N GLY A 58 -2.87 -7.22 5.04
CA GLY A 58 -4.18 -7.75 4.61
C GLY A 58 -4.56 -9.05 5.36
N LEU A 59 -5.22 -10.00 4.66
CA LEU A 59 -5.69 -11.25 5.29
C LEU A 59 -4.57 -12.19 5.72
N TYR A 60 -3.50 -12.27 4.92
CA TYR A 60 -2.40 -13.21 5.12
C TYR A 60 -1.06 -12.55 4.79
N PRO A 61 0.06 -13.00 5.41
CA PRO A 61 1.39 -12.60 4.98
C PRO A 61 1.68 -13.10 3.56
N PRO A 62 2.53 -12.38 2.80
CA PRO A 62 2.93 -12.80 1.46
C PRO A 62 3.72 -14.12 1.54
N ILE A 63 3.41 -15.05 0.64
CA ILE A 63 4.09 -16.36 0.55
C ILE A 63 4.81 -16.48 -0.78
N GLY A 64 4.11 -16.20 -1.89
CA GLY A 64 4.72 -16.19 -3.20
C GLY A 64 5.84 -15.14 -3.29
N MET A 65 6.96 -15.49 -3.91
CA MET A 65 8.12 -14.61 -3.94
C MET A 65 7.84 -13.29 -4.65
N GLY A 66 6.94 -13.28 -5.65
CA GLY A 66 6.45 -12.05 -6.26
C GLY A 66 5.78 -11.14 -5.25
N ASP A 67 4.83 -11.68 -4.48
CA ASP A 67 4.11 -10.92 -3.44
C ASP A 67 5.03 -10.42 -2.33
N VAL A 68 6.05 -11.20 -1.96
CA VAL A 68 7.04 -10.81 -0.92
C VAL A 68 7.82 -9.58 -1.38
N TRP A 69 8.39 -9.61 -2.58
CA TRP A 69 9.17 -8.47 -3.10
C TRP A 69 8.30 -7.22 -3.31
N LEU A 70 7.07 -7.40 -3.80
CA LEU A 70 6.12 -6.30 -3.92
C LEU A 70 5.75 -5.69 -2.58
N THR A 71 5.55 -6.53 -1.57
CA THR A 71 5.24 -6.08 -0.20
C THR A 71 6.41 -5.29 0.37
N ILE A 72 7.66 -5.76 0.21
CA ILE A 72 8.85 -5.04 0.66
C ILE A 72 8.95 -3.66 -0.01
N LEU A 73 8.77 -3.60 -1.33
CA LEU A 73 8.80 -2.35 -2.09
C LEU A 73 7.71 -1.38 -1.62
N SER A 74 6.48 -1.88 -1.48
CA SER A 74 5.33 -1.12 -0.98
C SER A 74 5.56 -0.56 0.43
N MET A 75 6.15 -1.35 1.34
CA MET A 75 6.49 -0.89 2.70
C MET A 75 7.56 0.19 2.71
N ILE A 76 8.60 0.08 1.89
CA ILE A 76 9.65 1.11 1.79
C ILE A 76 9.08 2.42 1.27
N VAL A 77 8.29 2.37 0.19
CA VAL A 77 7.61 3.55 -0.37
C VAL A 77 6.63 4.11 0.65
N GLY A 78 5.87 3.26 1.32
CA GLY A 78 4.91 3.62 2.35
C GLY A 78 5.54 4.39 3.51
N ALA A 79 6.55 3.81 4.14
CA ALA A 79 7.23 4.37 5.30
C ALA A 79 7.93 5.70 4.98
N THR A 80 8.61 5.80 3.83
CA THR A 80 9.27 7.05 3.41
C THR A 80 8.26 8.16 3.16
N CYS A 81 7.14 7.84 2.50
CA CYS A 81 6.08 8.79 2.27
C CYS A 81 5.42 9.23 3.59
N PHE A 82 5.17 8.30 4.52
CA PHE A 82 4.59 8.61 5.82
C PHE A 82 5.51 9.51 6.66
N ALA A 83 6.82 9.25 6.66
CA ALA A 83 7.81 10.09 7.33
C ALA A 83 7.83 11.51 6.75
N MET A 84 7.77 11.66 5.42
CA MET A 84 7.68 12.98 4.78
C MET A 84 6.40 13.72 5.16
N PHE A 85 5.27 13.02 5.24
CA PHE A 85 3.99 13.60 5.66
C PHE A 85 4.05 14.14 7.09
N VAL A 86 4.58 13.35 8.02
CA VAL A 86 4.79 13.79 9.41
C VAL A 86 5.72 15.00 9.46
N GLY A 87 6.84 14.98 8.72
CA GLY A 87 7.76 16.11 8.65
C GLY A 87 7.12 17.41 8.15
N HIS A 88 6.29 17.34 7.11
CA HIS A 88 5.56 18.51 6.61
C HIS A 88 4.49 19.00 7.61
N ALA A 89 3.79 18.09 8.27
CA ALA A 89 2.83 18.45 9.31
C ALA A 89 3.52 19.17 10.49
N THR A 90 4.69 18.69 10.93
CA THR A 90 5.49 19.35 11.96
C THR A 90 5.97 20.72 11.52
N ALA A 91 6.47 20.87 10.28
CA ALA A 91 6.89 22.17 9.74
C ALA A 91 5.72 23.17 9.68
N LEU A 92 4.53 22.71 9.27
CA LEU A 92 3.32 23.54 9.26
C LEU A 92 2.94 24.01 10.66
N ILE A 93 2.94 23.11 11.65
CA ILE A 93 2.65 23.46 13.06
C ILE A 93 3.65 24.51 13.57
N GLN A 94 4.95 24.32 13.27
CA GLN A 94 5.98 25.29 13.66
C GLN A 94 5.78 26.66 13.00
N SER A 95 5.34 26.69 11.73
CA SER A 95 5.05 27.95 11.03
C SER A 95 3.80 28.66 11.55
N LEU A 96 2.80 27.94 12.07
CA LEU A 96 1.61 28.53 12.68
C LEU A 96 1.88 29.12 14.06
N ASP A 97 2.79 28.51 14.84
CA ASP A 97 3.22 29.00 16.17
C ASP A 97 4.29 30.10 16.08
N SER A 98 4.75 30.48 14.87
CA SER A 98 5.84 31.45 14.71
C SER A 98 5.46 32.87 15.17
N SER A 99 4.19 33.26 15.03
CA SER A 99 3.67 34.56 15.47
C SER A 99 3.59 34.71 16.99
N ARG A 100 3.50 33.60 17.73
CA ARG A 100 3.52 33.58 19.19
C ARG A 100 4.94 33.46 19.77
N ARG A 101 5.93 33.10 18.92
CA ARG A 101 7.33 32.91 19.30
C ARG A 101 8.22 34.12 19.06
N GLN A 102 7.78 35.10 18.26
CA GLN A 102 8.40 36.43 18.18
C GLN A 102 7.90 37.31 19.31
#